data_AF-A0A2N7VN79-F1
#
_entry.id   AF-A0A2N7VN79-F1
#
_cell.length_a   1.000
_cell.length_b   1.000
_cell.length_c   1.000
_cell.angle_alpha   90.00
_cell.angle_beta   90.00
_cell.angle_gamma   90.00
#
_symmetry.space_group_name_H-M   'P 1'
#
loop_
_entity.id
_entity.type
_entity.pdbx_description
1 polymer ?
#
loop_
_entity_poly.entity_id
_entity_poly.type
_entity_poly.pdbx_seq_one_letter_code
_entity_poly.pdbx_strand_id
1 'polypeptide(L)'
;MQHSHTSFDSSTSTSPRCCAPPARATGSPCNRLTLHLPVAGHAANASAVQQLRQLSADHLRLFCTPIVNLFKADAKPVDVKADVTTYPVAPPDSETAPAVIRSIDSVRMMHGEEGSKPGAQIPPHHSLQHWSSVGVFWVREQDRRVAREMPGCNAAISLLDIDERPVAPNATKLAIELTCTNGDLAEKLTIEAMGGDLHSEALNLEGAVSMLITLSASGVPPQDDQSLWRLVSAFSPNIVALAASSLAELQSLLLQLGKLASPGTTRYIAGIARLRCVRIRRMMDVPPVPMPILVPGLQITMTIDETAFAGHALHTFAQLMERYFLRYADQDCIELIVKSHKVAEVYRGEPLLGTQGLTIG
;
A
#
# COMPACT_ATOMS: atom_id res chain seq x y z
N MET A 1 45.85 -24.31 2.80
CA MET A 1 46.66 -23.09 3.01
C MET A 1 45.73 -21.91 2.77
N GLN A 2 44.81 -21.60 3.68
CA GLN A 2 44.99 -20.69 4.83
C GLN A 2 45.74 -19.42 4.46
N HIS A 3 45.04 -18.28 4.41
CA HIS A 3 45.31 -17.08 5.22
C HIS A 3 44.12 -16.11 5.08
N SER A 4 43.15 -16.26 5.96
CA SER A 4 42.14 -15.25 6.29
C SER A 4 42.69 -14.38 7.42
N HIS A 5 43.02 -13.11 7.12
CA HIS A 5 43.30 -12.10 8.14
C HIS A 5 42.14 -11.10 8.16
N THR A 6 41.27 -11.24 9.14
CA THR A 6 40.32 -10.21 9.57
C THR A 6 40.74 -9.76 10.96
N SER A 7 41.44 -8.63 11.04
CA SER A 7 41.75 -7.95 12.30
C SER A 7 40.58 -7.06 12.70
N PHE A 8 39.97 -7.38 13.85
CA PHE A 8 39.00 -6.54 14.54
C PHE A 8 39.76 -5.77 15.62
N ASP A 9 40.19 -4.54 15.32
CA ASP A 9 40.75 -3.66 16.34
C ASP A 9 39.62 -2.95 17.08
N SER A 10 39.47 -3.32 18.35
CA SER A 10 38.65 -2.59 19.32
C SER A 10 39.53 -1.55 20.00
N SER A 11 39.39 -0.28 19.59
CA SER A 11 39.96 0.85 20.32
C SER A 11 38.85 1.81 20.73
N THR A 12 38.51 1.75 22.01
CA THR A 12 37.75 2.77 22.74
C THR A 12 38.65 4.01 22.88
N SER A 13 38.35 5.06 22.11
CA SER A 13 39.01 6.37 22.24
C SER A 13 37.95 7.46 22.37
N THR A 14 37.90 8.05 23.55
CA THR A 14 37.03 9.15 23.97
C THR A 14 37.68 10.47 23.57
N SER A 15 37.25 11.11 22.47
CA SER A 15 37.35 12.57 22.24
C SER A 15 36.82 12.97 20.84
N PRO A 16 36.23 14.18 20.67
CA PRO A 16 35.55 14.57 19.45
C PRO A 16 36.57 15.06 18.42
N ARG A 17 36.72 14.36 17.29
CA ARG A 17 37.56 14.83 16.18
C ARG A 17 36.71 15.06 14.94
N CYS A 18 36.59 16.35 14.61
CA CYS A 18 36.34 16.99 13.33
C CYS A 18 36.11 16.04 12.14
N CYS A 19 34.91 16.11 11.55
CA CYS A 19 34.64 15.60 10.21
C CYS A 19 35.57 16.29 9.20
N ALA A 20 36.53 15.54 8.64
CA ALA A 20 37.31 16.01 7.51
C ALA A 20 36.45 15.97 6.22
N PRO A 21 36.56 16.96 5.32
CA PRO A 21 35.85 16.95 4.05
C PRO A 21 36.41 15.86 3.11
N PRO A 22 35.61 15.35 2.16
CA PRO A 22 36.05 14.31 1.25
C PRO A 22 37.17 14.83 0.35
N ALA A 23 38.35 14.20 0.45
CA ALA A 23 39.48 14.46 -0.43
C ALA A 23 39.09 14.16 -1.89
N ARG A 24 39.32 15.12 -2.79
CA ARG A 24 39.21 14.93 -4.24
C ARG A 24 40.26 13.90 -4.68
N ALA A 25 39.79 12.70 -5.04
CA ALA A 25 40.65 11.67 -5.61
C ALA A 25 40.93 11.97 -7.09
N THR A 26 42.22 12.08 -7.40
CA THR A 26 42.78 12.14 -8.75
C THR A 26 42.76 10.77 -9.43
N GLY A 27 42.17 10.66 -10.62
CA GLY A 27 42.76 9.96 -11.77
C GLY A 27 42.75 8.43 -11.90
N SER A 28 42.09 7.65 -11.04
CA SER A 28 41.94 6.19 -11.23
C SER A 28 40.47 5.76 -11.13
N PRO A 29 39.99 4.79 -11.94
CA PRO A 29 38.62 4.29 -11.79
C PRO A 29 38.46 3.69 -10.39
N CYS A 30 37.64 4.37 -9.58
CA CYS A 30 37.39 3.96 -8.20
C CYS A 30 36.40 2.79 -8.22
N ASN A 31 36.92 1.57 -8.17
CA ASN A 31 36.09 0.34 -8.21
C ASN A 31 35.49 -0.04 -6.85
N ARG A 32 35.77 0.70 -5.77
CA ARG A 32 35.26 0.41 -4.43
C ARG A 32 35.08 1.67 -3.60
N LEU A 33 33.85 1.89 -3.13
CA LEU A 33 33.50 2.94 -2.18
C LEU A 33 32.99 2.30 -0.89
N THR A 34 33.54 2.70 0.25
CA THR A 34 33.12 2.23 1.58
C THR A 34 32.38 3.35 2.28
N LEU A 35 31.10 3.13 2.61
CA LEU A 35 30.28 4.07 3.36
C LEU A 35 30.29 3.69 4.85
N HIS A 36 30.74 4.60 5.71
CA HIS A 36 30.65 4.44 7.17
C HIS A 36 29.43 5.21 7.69
N LEU A 37 28.45 4.50 8.25
CA LEU A 37 27.21 5.06 8.80
C LEU A 37 27.31 5.13 10.34
N PRO A 38 27.61 6.29 10.93
CA PRO A 38 27.59 6.44 12.39
C PRO A 38 26.15 6.41 12.90
N VAL A 39 25.83 5.46 13.78
CA VAL A 39 24.51 5.38 14.44
C VAL A 39 24.57 6.17 15.74
N ALA A 40 23.86 7.31 15.79
CA ALA A 40 23.76 8.14 17.00
C ALA A 40 22.66 7.62 17.96
N GLY A 41 22.78 7.96 19.26
CA GLY A 41 21.69 7.80 20.25
C GLY A 41 21.46 6.39 20.83
N HIS A 42 22.25 5.38 20.46
CA HIS A 42 22.00 3.98 20.84
C HIS A 42 22.90 3.41 21.95
N ALA A 43 23.78 4.24 22.55
CA ALA A 43 24.75 3.78 23.56
C ALA A 43 24.11 3.19 24.84
N ALA A 44 22.82 3.44 25.10
CA ALA A 44 22.12 2.97 26.29
C ALA A 44 21.25 1.71 26.07
N ASN A 45 21.00 1.28 24.82
CA ASN A 45 20.11 0.17 24.53
C ASN A 45 20.88 -1.06 24.02
N ALA A 46 21.34 -1.89 24.94
CA ALA A 46 22.13 -3.09 24.65
C ALA A 46 21.45 -4.05 23.66
N SER A 47 20.11 -4.10 23.66
CA SER A 47 19.33 -4.91 22.71
C SER A 47 19.47 -4.43 21.27
N ALA A 48 19.36 -3.11 21.05
CA ALA A 48 19.48 -2.52 19.72
C ALA A 48 20.90 -2.67 19.15
N VAL A 49 21.93 -2.50 20.00
CA VAL A 49 23.33 -2.75 19.61
C VAL A 49 23.55 -4.21 19.22
N GLN A 50 22.95 -5.15 19.95
CA GLN A 50 23.06 -6.58 19.65
C GLN A 50 22.33 -6.97 18.34
N GLN A 51 21.21 -6.33 18.02
CA GLN A 51 20.52 -6.52 16.74
C GLN A 51 21.35 -5.95 15.57
N LEU A 52 21.92 -4.75 15.73
CA LEU A 52 22.76 -4.13 14.71
C LEU A 52 24.03 -4.93 14.40
N ARG A 53 24.55 -5.71 15.36
CA ARG A 53 25.70 -6.61 15.13
C ARG A 53 25.43 -7.72 14.12
N GLN A 54 24.17 -8.08 13.88
CA GLN A 54 23.82 -9.09 12.88
C GLN A 54 23.81 -8.52 11.46
N LEU A 55 23.86 -7.20 11.30
CA LEU A 55 23.85 -6.56 9.99
C LEU A 55 25.15 -6.85 9.23
N SER A 56 25.00 -7.39 8.02
CA SER A 56 26.09 -7.72 7.10
C SER A 56 25.79 -7.18 5.70
N ALA A 57 26.77 -7.26 4.79
CA ALA A 57 26.57 -6.91 3.38
C ALA A 57 25.46 -7.73 2.71
N ASP A 58 25.17 -8.95 3.18
CA ASP A 58 24.13 -9.82 2.63
C ASP A 58 22.70 -9.28 2.87
N HIS A 59 22.56 -8.37 3.84
CA HIS A 59 21.29 -7.73 4.17
C HIS A 59 21.01 -6.49 3.31
N LEU A 60 21.96 -6.07 2.47
CA LEU A 60 21.84 -4.91 1.60
C LEU A 60 22.01 -5.35 0.14
N ARG A 61 20.92 -5.24 -0.62
CA ARG A 61 20.93 -5.48 -2.06
C ARG A 61 20.61 -4.18 -2.79
N LEU A 62 21.42 -3.88 -3.80
CA LEU A 62 21.23 -2.74 -4.69
C LEU A 62 20.47 -3.18 -5.95
N PHE A 63 19.91 -2.22 -6.67
CA PHE A 63 19.17 -2.46 -7.92
C PHE A 63 17.94 -3.35 -7.76
N CYS A 64 17.29 -3.28 -6.60
CA CYS A 64 16.04 -3.99 -6.32
C CYS A 64 14.87 -3.02 -6.37
N THR A 65 13.77 -3.45 -6.98
CA THR A 65 12.50 -2.72 -6.98
C THR A 65 11.36 -3.69 -6.70
N PRO A 66 10.35 -3.31 -5.91
CA PRO A 66 9.13 -4.10 -5.85
C PRO A 66 8.46 -4.13 -7.23
N ILE A 67 7.86 -5.27 -7.56
CA ILE A 67 7.06 -5.44 -8.78
C ILE A 67 5.65 -5.87 -8.41
N VAL A 68 4.69 -5.58 -9.29
CA VAL A 68 3.29 -6.01 -9.16
C VAL A 68 2.86 -6.64 -10.48
N ASN A 69 2.13 -7.75 -10.41
CA ASN A 69 1.63 -8.44 -11.60
C ASN A 69 0.41 -7.71 -12.18
N LEU A 70 0.66 -6.70 -13.01
CA LEU A 70 -0.35 -5.95 -13.76
C LEU A 70 0.10 -5.76 -15.21
N PHE A 71 -0.81 -6.00 -16.15
CA PHE A 71 -0.57 -5.79 -17.59
C PHE A 71 -1.80 -5.18 -18.27
N LYS A 72 -1.58 -4.49 -19.40
CA LYS A 72 -2.65 -3.93 -20.23
C LYS A 72 -3.19 -4.98 -21.19
N ALA A 73 -4.49 -4.98 -21.42
CA ALA A 73 -5.14 -5.85 -22.38
C ALA A 73 -6.41 -5.19 -22.93
N ASP A 74 -6.78 -5.52 -24.16
CA ASP A 74 -8.06 -5.11 -24.74
C ASP A 74 -9.12 -6.19 -24.46
N ALA A 75 -10.29 -5.76 -23.99
CA ALA A 75 -11.41 -6.68 -23.80
C ALA A 75 -11.87 -7.29 -25.12
N LYS A 76 -12.54 -8.44 -25.06
CA LYS A 76 -13.28 -8.96 -26.21
C LYS A 76 -14.30 -7.91 -26.67
N PRO A 77 -14.42 -7.64 -27.99
CA PRO A 77 -15.38 -6.66 -28.48
C PRO A 77 -16.80 -6.96 -28.01
N VAL A 78 -17.48 -5.94 -27.50
CA VAL A 78 -18.84 -6.05 -26.96
C VAL A 78 -19.82 -5.44 -27.95
N ASP A 79 -20.76 -6.23 -28.46
CA ASP A 79 -21.83 -5.74 -29.33
C ASP A 79 -22.90 -4.98 -28.54
N VAL A 80 -23.25 -3.78 -29.02
CA VAL A 80 -24.30 -2.95 -28.43
C VAL A 80 -25.66 -3.43 -28.90
N LYS A 81 -26.60 -3.62 -27.96
CA LYS A 81 -27.97 -4.08 -28.25
C LYS A 81 -28.96 -3.09 -27.66
N ALA A 82 -30.04 -2.80 -28.41
CA ALA A 82 -31.01 -1.76 -28.02
C ALA A 82 -31.77 -2.06 -26.72
N ASP A 83 -31.88 -3.33 -26.32
CA ASP A 83 -32.63 -3.78 -25.14
C ASP A 83 -31.71 -4.29 -24.01
N VAL A 84 -30.41 -3.98 -24.08
CA VAL A 84 -29.43 -4.40 -23.09
C VAL A 84 -28.71 -3.17 -22.56
N THR A 85 -28.72 -3.03 -21.25
CA THR A 85 -28.12 -1.89 -20.54
C THR A 85 -26.83 -2.26 -19.83
N THR A 86 -26.66 -3.55 -19.55
CA THR A 86 -25.53 -4.13 -18.84
C THR A 86 -24.78 -5.07 -19.77
N TYR A 87 -23.51 -4.79 -19.98
CA TYR A 87 -22.65 -5.48 -20.93
C TYR A 87 -21.57 -6.26 -20.19
N PRO A 88 -21.46 -7.59 -20.40
CA PRO A 88 -20.38 -8.37 -19.81
C PRO A 88 -19.03 -7.98 -20.41
N VAL A 89 -18.01 -7.89 -19.55
CA VAL A 89 -16.64 -7.57 -19.97
C VAL A 89 -15.75 -8.77 -19.69
N ALA A 90 -15.15 -9.30 -20.76
CA ALA A 90 -14.23 -10.42 -20.69
C ALA A 90 -12.84 -10.01 -21.21
N PRO A 91 -11.76 -10.40 -20.52
CA PRO A 91 -10.42 -10.23 -21.04
C PRO A 91 -10.20 -11.11 -22.29
N PRO A 92 -9.15 -10.86 -23.09
CA PRO A 92 -8.86 -11.69 -24.25
C PRO A 92 -8.48 -13.11 -23.80
N ASP A 93 -8.78 -14.11 -24.63
CA ASP A 93 -8.38 -15.48 -24.35
C ASP A 93 -6.86 -15.59 -24.44
N SER A 94 -6.26 -16.25 -23.46
CA SER A 94 -4.84 -16.56 -23.44
C SER A 94 -4.64 -18.03 -23.13
N GLU A 95 -3.87 -18.71 -23.98
CA GLU A 95 -3.52 -20.12 -23.80
C GLU A 95 -2.49 -20.33 -22.69
N THR A 96 -1.70 -19.29 -22.37
CA THR A 96 -0.55 -19.39 -21.46
C THR A 96 -0.92 -19.12 -20.01
N ALA A 97 -1.83 -18.18 -19.75
CA ALA A 97 -2.23 -17.82 -18.40
C ALA A 97 -3.62 -17.17 -18.37
N PRO A 98 -4.46 -17.47 -17.35
CA PRO A 98 -5.72 -16.77 -17.18
C PRO A 98 -5.48 -15.28 -16.91
N ALA A 99 -6.35 -14.43 -17.45
CA ALA A 99 -6.39 -13.00 -17.17
C ALA A 99 -7.60 -12.68 -16.29
N VAL A 100 -7.37 -11.89 -15.24
CA VAL A 100 -8.39 -11.42 -14.31
C VAL A 100 -8.44 -9.90 -14.36
N ILE A 101 -9.64 -9.35 -14.61
CA ILE A 101 -9.84 -7.91 -14.75
C ILE A 101 -9.62 -7.20 -13.41
N ARG A 102 -8.63 -6.32 -13.35
CA ARG A 102 -8.33 -5.48 -12.17
C ARG A 102 -9.04 -4.13 -12.26
N SER A 103 -8.92 -3.43 -13.37
CA SER A 103 -9.63 -2.18 -13.68
C SER A 103 -10.07 -2.12 -15.14
N ILE A 104 -11.14 -1.37 -15.35
CA ILE A 104 -11.56 -0.90 -16.67
C ILE A 104 -11.01 0.52 -16.80
N ASP A 105 -10.14 0.73 -17.78
CA ASP A 105 -9.39 1.98 -17.89
C ASP A 105 -10.08 2.96 -18.83
N SER A 106 -10.63 2.46 -19.94
CA SER A 106 -11.40 3.27 -20.87
C SER A 106 -12.48 2.45 -21.58
N VAL A 107 -13.56 3.13 -21.97
CA VAL A 107 -14.66 2.57 -22.78
C VAL A 107 -14.88 3.53 -23.95
N ARG A 108 -14.80 3.02 -25.18
CA ARG A 108 -14.96 3.82 -26.41
C ARG A 108 -16.04 3.23 -27.29
N MET A 109 -16.89 4.12 -27.83
CA MET A 109 -17.89 3.74 -28.81
C MET A 109 -17.23 3.48 -30.16
N MET A 110 -17.63 2.41 -30.84
CA MET A 110 -17.20 2.07 -32.19
C MET A 110 -18.40 2.07 -33.14
N HIS A 111 -18.25 2.72 -34.30
CA HIS A 111 -19.29 2.90 -35.30
C HIS A 111 -18.92 2.22 -36.63
N GLY A 112 -19.90 2.14 -37.53
CA GLY A 112 -19.73 1.56 -38.87
C GLY A 112 -19.85 0.04 -38.87
N GLU A 113 -19.72 -0.56 -40.06
CA GLU A 113 -19.78 -2.02 -40.22
C GLU A 113 -18.73 -2.69 -39.32
N GLU A 114 -19.20 -3.66 -38.52
CA GLU A 114 -18.43 -4.39 -37.51
C GLU A 114 -17.66 -3.54 -36.48
N GLY A 115 -17.93 -2.24 -36.35
CA GLY A 115 -17.23 -1.34 -35.41
C GLY A 115 -15.85 -0.87 -35.91
N SER A 116 -15.67 -0.71 -37.22
CA SER A 116 -14.38 -0.29 -37.82
C SER A 116 -13.94 1.14 -37.47
N LYS A 117 -14.88 2.06 -37.16
CA LYS A 117 -14.56 3.48 -36.94
C LYS A 117 -14.60 3.87 -35.45
N PRO A 118 -13.51 4.43 -34.90
CA PRO A 118 -13.52 4.91 -33.51
C PRO A 118 -14.44 6.13 -33.36
N GLY A 119 -15.28 6.08 -32.34
CA GLY A 119 -16.14 7.16 -31.89
C GLY A 119 -15.63 7.83 -30.61
N ALA A 120 -16.53 8.54 -29.92
CA ALA A 120 -16.21 9.21 -28.67
C ALA A 120 -15.97 8.21 -27.52
N GLN A 121 -15.12 8.61 -26.57
CA GLN A 121 -14.91 7.89 -25.33
C GLN A 121 -16.06 8.16 -24.37
N ILE A 122 -16.56 7.11 -23.71
CA ILE A 122 -17.55 7.21 -22.66
C ILE A 122 -16.81 7.44 -21.33
N PRO A 123 -17.07 8.56 -20.63
CA PRO A 123 -16.48 8.80 -19.31
C PRO A 123 -17.10 7.90 -18.23
N PRO A 124 -16.37 7.57 -17.16
CA PRO A 124 -16.95 6.88 -16.01
C PRO A 124 -17.94 7.79 -15.27
N HIS A 125 -19.00 7.23 -14.70
CA HIS A 125 -20.04 8.01 -13.99
C HIS A 125 -19.47 8.80 -12.81
N HIS A 126 -18.52 8.24 -12.06
CA HIS A 126 -17.88 8.93 -10.92
C HIS A 126 -16.81 9.95 -11.35
N SER A 127 -16.68 10.26 -12.65
CA SER A 127 -15.80 11.34 -13.08
C SER A 127 -16.49 12.69 -12.92
N LEU A 128 -15.73 13.72 -12.56
CA LEU A 128 -16.19 15.12 -12.60
C LEU A 128 -16.42 15.63 -14.05
N GLN A 129 -16.53 14.74 -15.04
CA GLN A 129 -16.71 15.05 -16.46
C GLN A 129 -18.18 15.07 -16.87
N HIS A 130 -19.09 15.40 -15.96
CA HIS A 130 -20.52 15.53 -16.27
C HIS A 130 -20.86 16.64 -17.29
N TRP A 131 -19.87 17.47 -17.65
CA TRP A 131 -19.96 18.44 -18.74
C TRP A 131 -19.74 17.83 -20.13
N SER A 132 -19.43 16.53 -20.22
CA SER A 132 -19.20 15.82 -21.48
C SER A 132 -20.42 15.88 -22.38
N SER A 133 -20.21 16.27 -23.65
CA SER A 133 -21.25 16.34 -24.68
C SER A 133 -21.82 14.98 -25.10
N VAL A 134 -21.26 13.88 -24.58
CA VAL A 134 -21.69 12.51 -24.91
C VAL A 134 -22.99 12.16 -24.20
N GLY A 135 -23.25 12.70 -23.00
CA GLY A 135 -24.48 12.45 -22.24
C GLY A 135 -24.67 11.00 -21.76
N VAL A 136 -23.66 10.13 -21.95
CA VAL A 136 -23.64 8.73 -21.51
C VAL A 136 -22.40 8.49 -20.67
N PHE A 137 -22.58 7.75 -19.58
CA PHE A 137 -21.55 7.37 -18.62
C PHE A 137 -21.54 5.87 -18.43
N TRP A 138 -20.39 5.31 -18.09
CA TRP A 138 -20.31 3.89 -17.71
C TRP A 138 -20.09 3.73 -16.21
N VAL A 139 -20.71 2.71 -15.65
CA VAL A 139 -20.49 2.24 -14.28
C VAL A 139 -20.02 0.79 -14.36
N ARG A 140 -18.94 0.46 -13.65
CA ARG A 140 -18.54 -0.94 -13.49
C ARG A 140 -19.49 -1.60 -12.51
N GLU A 141 -20.18 -2.62 -12.97
CA GLU A 141 -20.91 -3.54 -12.10
C GLU A 141 -20.03 -4.74 -11.78
N GLN A 142 -19.72 -4.87 -10.50
CA GLN A 142 -19.07 -6.06 -9.97
C GLN A 142 -20.13 -6.90 -9.27
N ASP A 143 -21.15 -7.34 -10.01
CA ASP A 143 -22.22 -8.10 -9.39
C ASP A 143 -21.73 -9.51 -9.02
N ARG A 144 -21.95 -9.90 -7.77
CA ARG A 144 -21.80 -11.29 -7.31
C ARG A 144 -22.70 -12.23 -8.12
N ARG A 145 -23.78 -11.71 -8.75
CA ARG A 145 -24.58 -12.43 -9.75
C ARG A 145 -23.82 -12.69 -11.04
N VAL A 146 -23.10 -11.72 -11.62
CA VAL A 146 -22.34 -11.92 -12.88
C VAL A 146 -21.31 -13.05 -12.71
N ALA A 147 -20.58 -13.08 -11.59
CA ALA A 147 -19.64 -14.16 -11.30
C ALA A 147 -20.31 -15.53 -11.04
N ARG A 148 -21.59 -15.56 -10.63
CA ARG A 148 -22.38 -16.78 -10.42
C ARG A 148 -23.10 -17.26 -11.69
N GLU A 149 -23.51 -16.33 -12.54
CA GLU A 149 -24.35 -16.57 -13.73
C GLU A 149 -23.49 -16.73 -15.00
N MET A 150 -22.28 -16.17 -15.02
CA MET A 150 -21.36 -16.19 -16.18
C MET A 150 -19.94 -16.59 -15.75
N PRO A 151 -19.62 -17.91 -15.71
CA PRO A 151 -18.29 -18.39 -15.39
C PRO A 151 -17.26 -17.81 -16.37
N GLY A 152 -16.24 -17.11 -15.87
CA GLY A 152 -15.19 -16.49 -16.70
C GLY A 152 -15.36 -14.99 -16.95
N CYS A 153 -16.52 -14.39 -16.60
CA CYS A 153 -16.70 -12.94 -16.58
C CYS A 153 -16.71 -12.44 -15.13
N ASN A 154 -15.72 -11.62 -14.77
CA ASN A 154 -15.60 -11.07 -13.41
C ASN A 154 -16.03 -9.58 -13.32
N ALA A 155 -16.51 -9.02 -14.43
CA ALA A 155 -16.99 -7.64 -14.50
C ALA A 155 -18.04 -7.47 -15.60
N ALA A 156 -18.95 -6.52 -15.38
CA ALA A 156 -19.82 -5.96 -16.40
C ALA A 156 -19.75 -4.42 -16.34
N ILE A 157 -20.22 -3.76 -17.39
CA ILE A 157 -20.44 -2.32 -17.40
C ILE A 157 -21.91 -2.02 -17.69
N SER A 158 -22.47 -1.08 -16.93
CA SER A 158 -23.78 -0.51 -17.22
C SER A 158 -23.64 0.89 -17.77
N LEU A 159 -24.42 1.21 -18.80
CA LEU A 159 -24.40 2.51 -19.45
C LEU A 159 -25.61 3.33 -19.00
N LEU A 160 -25.35 4.51 -18.47
CA LEU A 160 -26.33 5.37 -17.82
C LEU A 160 -26.27 6.79 -18.39
N ASP A 161 -27.38 7.52 -18.36
CA ASP A 161 -27.40 8.97 -18.55
C ASP A 161 -27.03 9.73 -17.25
N ILE A 162 -27.11 11.06 -17.28
CA ILE A 162 -26.86 11.92 -16.12
C ILE A 162 -27.91 11.78 -15.01
N ASP A 163 -29.11 11.31 -15.34
CA ASP A 163 -30.20 11.05 -14.39
C ASP A 163 -30.14 9.60 -13.85
N GLU A 164 -29.01 8.91 -14.05
CA GLU A 164 -28.78 7.49 -13.71
C GLU A 164 -29.76 6.51 -14.37
N ARG A 165 -30.38 6.91 -15.49
CA ARG A 165 -31.27 6.03 -16.25
C ARG A 165 -30.46 5.20 -17.23
N PRO A 166 -30.77 3.90 -17.38
CA PRO A 166 -30.11 3.06 -18.36
C PRO A 166 -30.32 3.57 -19.79
N VAL A 167 -29.22 3.71 -20.54
CA VAL A 167 -29.23 4.22 -21.93
C VAL A 167 -28.39 3.32 -22.83
N ALA A 168 -28.99 2.92 -23.96
CA ALA A 168 -28.25 2.28 -25.05
C ALA A 168 -27.51 3.36 -25.86
N PRO A 169 -26.16 3.32 -25.95
CA PRO A 169 -25.41 4.28 -26.74
C PRO A 169 -25.67 4.05 -28.23
N ASN A 170 -25.60 5.11 -29.03
CA ASN A 170 -25.64 5.00 -30.47
C ASN A 170 -24.28 4.52 -31.00
N ALA A 171 -23.96 3.24 -30.80
CA ALA A 171 -22.72 2.60 -31.24
C ALA A 171 -23.00 1.18 -31.71
N THR A 172 -22.12 0.62 -32.54
CA THR A 172 -22.21 -0.78 -33.00
C THR A 172 -21.50 -1.71 -32.02
N LYS A 173 -20.32 -1.31 -31.56
CA LYS A 173 -19.52 -2.06 -30.58
C LYS A 173 -18.91 -1.13 -29.54
N LEU A 174 -18.50 -1.70 -28.41
CA LEU A 174 -17.66 -1.04 -27.41
C LEU A 174 -16.26 -1.63 -27.45
N ALA A 175 -15.27 -0.74 -27.60
CA ALA A 175 -13.87 -1.07 -27.37
C ALA A 175 -13.52 -0.70 -25.92
N ILE A 176 -12.99 -1.66 -25.16
CA ILE A 176 -12.75 -1.49 -23.72
C ILE A 176 -11.30 -1.85 -23.44
N GLU A 177 -10.56 -0.88 -22.88
CA GLU A 177 -9.18 -1.08 -22.45
C GLU A 177 -9.18 -1.49 -20.97
N LEU A 178 -8.41 -2.52 -20.64
CA LEU A 178 -8.36 -3.15 -19.32
C LEU A 178 -6.95 -3.14 -18.74
N THR A 179 -6.87 -3.08 -17.42
CA THR A 179 -5.71 -3.55 -16.68
C THR A 179 -6.07 -4.89 -16.04
N CYS A 180 -5.24 -5.90 -16.30
CA CYS A 180 -5.45 -7.28 -15.88
C CYS A 180 -4.30 -7.78 -15.00
N THR A 181 -4.53 -8.90 -14.32
CA THR A 181 -3.54 -9.67 -13.55
C THR A 181 -3.73 -11.17 -13.83
N ASN A 182 -2.79 -12.04 -13.44
CA ASN A 182 -2.95 -13.49 -13.59
C ASN A 182 -3.52 -14.20 -12.37
N GLY A 183 -4.09 -13.45 -11.42
CA GLY A 183 -4.68 -13.99 -10.19
C GLY A 183 -3.68 -14.82 -9.40
N ASP A 184 -4.10 -16.02 -8.97
CA ASP A 184 -3.30 -16.91 -8.13
C ASP A 184 -2.14 -17.60 -8.86
N LEU A 185 -2.00 -17.43 -10.18
CA LEU A 185 -0.87 -17.99 -10.92
C LEU A 185 0.47 -17.39 -10.45
N ALA A 186 0.46 -16.13 -10.01
CA ALA A 186 1.66 -15.44 -9.54
C ALA A 186 2.36 -16.20 -8.40
N GLU A 187 1.60 -16.80 -7.47
CA GLU A 187 2.15 -17.56 -6.34
C GLU A 187 2.81 -18.88 -6.78
N LYS A 188 2.41 -19.42 -7.94
CA LYS A 188 2.92 -20.69 -8.46
C LYS A 188 4.22 -20.54 -9.26
N LEU A 189 4.72 -19.31 -9.42
CA LEU A 189 5.97 -19.06 -10.12
C LEU A 189 7.14 -19.54 -9.25
N THR A 190 7.86 -20.53 -9.77
CA THR A 190 9.11 -21.02 -9.16
C THR A 190 10.20 -19.97 -9.36
N ILE A 191 10.87 -19.60 -8.27
CA ILE A 191 12.04 -18.72 -8.26
C ILE A 191 13.30 -19.58 -8.42
N GLU A 192 14.40 -18.96 -8.85
CA GLU A 192 15.74 -19.55 -9.00
C GLU A 192 15.94 -20.32 -10.32
N ALA A 193 15.31 -19.87 -11.40
CA ALA A 193 15.63 -20.39 -12.72
C ALA A 193 17.05 -19.98 -13.13
N MET A 194 17.84 -20.93 -13.67
CA MET A 194 19.25 -20.75 -14.06
C MET A 194 19.48 -19.61 -15.09
N GLY A 195 18.43 -19.12 -15.76
CA GLY A 195 18.47 -18.01 -16.73
C GLY A 195 17.87 -16.69 -16.24
N GLY A 196 17.49 -16.58 -14.96
CA GLY A 196 16.66 -15.50 -14.44
C GLY A 196 15.18 -15.87 -14.42
N ASP A 197 14.44 -15.28 -13.49
CA ASP A 197 13.03 -15.59 -13.22
C ASP A 197 12.09 -14.76 -14.09
N LEU A 198 12.54 -13.59 -14.53
CA LEU A 198 11.77 -12.64 -15.34
C LEU A 198 12.61 -12.14 -16.51
N HIS A 199 11.93 -11.81 -17.61
CA HIS A 199 12.52 -11.14 -18.76
C HIS A 199 11.72 -9.88 -19.10
N SER A 200 12.40 -8.86 -19.62
CA SER A 200 11.73 -7.67 -20.14
C SER A 200 11.48 -7.85 -21.63
N GLU A 201 10.26 -7.63 -22.08
CA GLU A 201 9.91 -7.65 -23.51
C GLU A 201 10.37 -6.36 -24.22
N ALA A 202 10.51 -5.25 -23.49
CA ALA A 202 10.78 -3.92 -24.04
C ALA A 202 12.25 -3.50 -23.95
N LEU A 203 12.99 -4.01 -22.95
CA LEU A 203 14.37 -3.60 -22.68
C LEU A 203 15.29 -4.82 -22.78
N ASN A 204 16.37 -4.68 -23.55
CA ASN A 204 17.48 -5.63 -23.53
C ASN A 204 18.34 -5.33 -22.30
N LEU A 205 17.96 -5.90 -21.16
CA LEU A 205 18.74 -5.80 -19.92
C LEU A 205 19.96 -6.73 -20.01
N GLU A 206 21.16 -6.16 -19.81
CA GLU A 206 22.39 -6.93 -19.66
C GLU A 206 22.45 -7.55 -18.25
N GLY A 207 21.72 -8.65 -18.04
CA GLY A 207 21.74 -9.40 -16.77
C GLY A 207 20.48 -10.22 -16.52
N ALA A 208 20.60 -11.27 -15.73
CA ALA A 208 19.46 -12.06 -15.27
C ALA A 208 18.66 -11.27 -14.22
N VAL A 209 17.35 -11.16 -14.41
CA VAL A 209 16.44 -10.61 -13.40
C VAL A 209 16.00 -11.75 -12.49
N SER A 210 16.40 -11.71 -11.22
CA SER A 210 16.02 -12.71 -10.23
C SER A 210 15.08 -12.13 -9.18
N MET A 211 14.17 -12.97 -8.72
CA MET A 211 13.26 -12.65 -7.63
C MET A 211 13.94 -12.93 -6.29
N LEU A 212 13.89 -11.94 -5.39
CA LEU A 212 14.48 -12.09 -4.05
C LEU A 212 13.56 -12.81 -3.06
N ILE A 213 12.25 -12.74 -3.30
CA ILE A 213 11.20 -13.31 -2.45
C ILE A 213 10.10 -13.88 -3.33
N THR A 214 9.41 -14.90 -2.80
CA THR A 214 8.21 -15.45 -3.43
C THR A 214 7.13 -14.39 -3.59
N LEU A 215 6.43 -14.45 -4.72
CA LEU A 215 5.31 -13.54 -4.98
C LEU A 215 4.19 -13.79 -3.98
N SER A 216 3.56 -12.71 -3.55
CA SER A 216 2.40 -12.78 -2.66
C SER A 216 1.21 -13.38 -3.40
N ALA A 217 0.40 -14.17 -2.68
CA ALA A 217 -0.90 -14.61 -3.14
C ALA A 217 -1.82 -13.43 -3.49
N SER A 218 -2.76 -13.63 -4.42
CA SER A 218 -3.77 -12.62 -4.74
C SER A 218 -4.78 -12.51 -3.60
N GLY A 219 -4.74 -11.39 -2.87
CA GLY A 219 -5.68 -11.13 -1.78
C GLY A 219 -7.00 -10.53 -2.27
N VAL A 220 -8.12 -11.21 -2.03
CA VAL A 220 -9.47 -10.64 -2.21
C VAL A 220 -9.95 -10.10 -0.86
N PRO A 221 -10.23 -8.78 -0.73
CA PRO A 221 -10.73 -8.23 0.52
C PRO A 221 -12.10 -8.82 0.85
N PRO A 222 -12.46 -8.93 2.13
CA PRO A 222 -13.78 -9.39 2.52
C PRO A 222 -14.87 -8.47 1.97
N GLN A 223 -15.80 -9.05 1.22
CA GLN A 223 -16.93 -8.38 0.54
C GLN A 223 -18.26 -8.60 1.28
N ASP A 224 -18.24 -8.86 2.59
CA ASP A 224 -19.47 -8.89 3.39
C ASP A 224 -19.88 -7.48 3.79
N ASP A 225 -21.20 -7.22 3.82
CA ASP A 225 -21.74 -5.89 4.11
C ASP A 225 -21.23 -5.34 5.44
N GLN A 226 -21.07 -6.20 6.45
CA GLN A 226 -20.57 -5.78 7.75
C GLN A 226 -19.12 -5.30 7.68
N SER A 227 -18.25 -5.98 6.93
CA SER A 227 -16.86 -5.56 6.70
C SER A 227 -16.77 -4.27 5.86
N LEU A 228 -17.66 -4.08 4.89
CA LEU A 228 -17.74 -2.83 4.12
C LEU A 228 -18.17 -1.66 5.02
N TRP A 229 -19.23 -1.83 5.82
CA TRP A 229 -19.66 -0.82 6.78
C TRP A 229 -18.60 -0.52 7.85
N ARG A 230 -17.85 -1.52 8.30
CA ARG A 230 -16.71 -1.34 9.22
C ARG A 230 -15.63 -0.44 8.62
N LEU A 231 -15.36 -0.61 7.33
CA LEU A 231 -14.40 0.20 6.60
C LEU A 231 -14.91 1.63 6.41
N VAL A 232 -16.18 1.81 6.04
CA VAL A 232 -16.83 3.14 5.97
C VAL A 232 -16.77 3.85 7.33
N SER A 233 -17.09 3.16 8.43
CA SER A 233 -17.00 3.75 9.77
C SER A 233 -15.56 4.13 10.13
N ALA A 234 -14.55 3.38 9.66
CA ALA A 234 -13.14 3.68 9.90
C ALA A 234 -12.61 4.88 9.09
N PHE A 235 -13.36 5.36 8.09
CA PHE A 235 -13.07 6.60 7.35
C PHE A 235 -13.74 7.84 7.96
N SER A 236 -14.67 7.66 8.91
CA SER A 236 -15.29 8.75 9.66
C SER A 236 -14.71 8.78 11.09
N PRO A 237 -13.54 9.43 11.29
CA PRO A 237 -12.85 9.41 12.58
C PRO A 237 -13.71 10.07 13.65
N ASN A 238 -14.07 9.30 14.68
CA ASN A 238 -14.81 9.80 15.83
C ASN A 238 -14.00 9.60 17.12
N ILE A 239 -13.58 10.71 17.73
CA ILE A 239 -12.79 10.71 18.97
C ILE A 239 -13.55 10.05 20.14
N VAL A 240 -14.88 10.16 20.17
CA VAL A 240 -15.71 9.54 21.22
C VAL A 240 -15.68 8.01 21.10
N ALA A 241 -15.67 7.47 19.87
CA ALA A 241 -15.53 6.04 19.62
C ALA A 241 -14.15 5.52 20.08
N LEU A 242 -13.11 6.37 20.01
CA LEU A 242 -11.74 6.01 20.43
C LEU A 242 -11.62 5.71 21.94
N ALA A 243 -12.58 6.12 22.77
CA ALA A 243 -12.48 6.01 24.23
C ALA A 243 -13.19 4.79 24.86
N ALA A 244 -14.29 4.30 24.30
CA ALA A 244 -15.18 3.32 24.95
C ALA A 244 -15.03 1.87 24.43
N SER A 245 -14.84 1.69 23.13
CA SER A 245 -14.81 0.37 22.44
C SER A 245 -13.68 0.23 21.41
N SER A 246 -12.71 1.14 21.45
CA SER A 246 -11.73 1.35 20.40
C SER A 246 -10.75 0.22 20.15
N LEU A 247 -10.40 -0.57 21.17
CA LEU A 247 -9.46 -1.68 20.97
C LEU A 247 -10.09 -2.79 20.11
N ALA A 248 -11.30 -3.22 20.41
CA ALA A 248 -11.96 -4.29 19.68
C ALA A 248 -12.30 -3.87 18.25
N GLU A 249 -12.71 -2.62 18.04
CA GLU A 249 -12.95 -2.05 16.71
C GLU A 249 -11.65 -1.94 15.91
N LEU A 250 -10.57 -1.44 16.51
CA LEU A 250 -9.25 -1.36 15.88
C LEU A 250 -8.74 -2.76 15.53
N GLN A 251 -8.80 -3.71 16.44
CA GLN A 251 -8.40 -5.10 16.18
C GLN A 251 -9.24 -5.72 15.07
N SER A 252 -10.54 -5.49 15.05
CA SER A 252 -11.43 -5.99 13.99
C SER A 252 -11.09 -5.40 12.62
N LEU A 253 -10.81 -4.09 12.57
CA LEU A 253 -10.36 -3.42 11.34
C LEU A 253 -8.99 -3.93 10.89
N LEU A 254 -8.03 -4.02 11.80
CA LEU A 254 -6.69 -4.54 11.50
C LEU A 254 -6.73 -6.00 11.08
N LEU A 255 -7.59 -6.84 11.69
CA LEU A 255 -7.81 -8.23 11.28
C LEU A 255 -8.44 -8.28 9.89
N GLN A 256 -9.41 -7.42 9.60
CA GLN A 256 -10.01 -7.33 8.27
C GLN A 256 -8.98 -6.98 7.19
N LEU A 257 -8.09 -6.02 7.47
CA LEU A 257 -6.98 -5.66 6.58
C LEU A 257 -5.90 -6.75 6.54
N GLY A 258 -5.63 -7.39 7.68
CA GLY A 258 -4.64 -8.44 7.86
C GLY A 258 -5.02 -9.77 7.22
N LYS A 259 -6.30 -10.00 6.88
CA LYS A 259 -6.73 -11.13 6.05
C LYS A 259 -6.09 -11.11 4.65
N LEU A 260 -5.61 -9.96 4.18
CA LEU A 260 -4.84 -9.82 2.95
C LEU A 260 -3.33 -10.07 3.14
N ALA A 261 -2.88 -10.23 4.39
CA ALA A 261 -1.48 -10.31 4.77
C ALA A 261 -1.10 -11.72 5.24
N SER A 262 0.18 -11.91 5.53
CA SER A 262 0.73 -13.19 5.98
C SER A 262 0.13 -13.64 7.33
N PRO A 263 0.09 -14.97 7.62
CA PRO A 263 -0.50 -15.51 8.85
C PRO A 263 0.12 -14.97 10.16
N GLY A 264 1.34 -14.40 10.10
CA GLY A 264 1.96 -13.71 11.24
C GLY A 264 1.22 -12.44 11.68
N THR A 265 0.48 -11.81 10.78
CA THR A 265 -0.22 -10.53 11.02
C THR A 265 -1.25 -10.63 12.15
N THR A 266 -1.98 -11.75 12.20
CA THR A 266 -3.00 -12.02 13.23
C THR A 266 -2.39 -12.05 14.64
N ARG A 267 -1.16 -12.55 14.79
CA ARG A 267 -0.45 -12.58 16.07
C ARG A 267 -0.14 -11.17 16.58
N TYR A 268 0.31 -10.26 15.71
CA TYR A 268 0.60 -8.89 16.11
C TYR A 268 -0.66 -8.15 16.57
N ILE A 269 -1.78 -8.37 15.88
CA ILE A 269 -3.06 -7.72 16.20
C ILE A 269 -3.59 -8.23 17.55
N ALA A 270 -3.49 -9.54 17.80
CA ALA A 270 -3.82 -10.13 19.09
C ALA A 270 -2.88 -9.65 20.21
N GLY A 271 -1.64 -9.30 19.88
CA GLY A 271 -0.66 -8.73 20.81
C GLY A 271 -0.98 -7.32 21.32
N ILE A 272 -1.98 -6.62 20.74
CA ILE A 272 -2.42 -5.32 21.24
C ILE A 272 -3.36 -5.54 22.44
N ALA A 273 -2.85 -5.35 23.65
CA ALA A 273 -3.56 -5.69 24.88
C ALA A 273 -4.50 -4.58 25.38
N ARG A 274 -4.11 -3.31 25.20
CA ARG A 274 -4.90 -2.18 25.70
C ARG A 274 -4.70 -0.94 24.85
N LEU A 275 -5.76 -0.16 24.69
CA LEU A 275 -5.71 1.20 24.15
C LEU A 275 -6.31 2.16 25.18
N ARG A 276 -5.62 3.26 25.46
CA ARG A 276 -6.12 4.34 26.33
C ARG A 276 -5.92 5.67 25.62
N CYS A 277 -6.98 6.47 25.53
CA CYS A 277 -6.91 7.83 25.02
C CYS A 277 -7.15 8.83 26.17
N VAL A 278 -6.31 9.85 26.28
CA VAL A 278 -6.45 10.93 27.27
C VAL A 278 -6.22 12.27 26.58
N ARG A 279 -7.06 13.26 26.90
CA ARG A 279 -6.82 14.64 26.44
C ARG A 279 -5.64 15.25 27.19
N ILE A 280 -4.70 15.81 26.44
CA ILE A 280 -3.50 16.47 26.95
C ILE A 280 -3.37 17.86 26.33
N ARG A 281 -2.41 18.64 26.81
CA ARG A 281 -1.95 19.86 26.14
C ARG A 281 -0.44 19.79 25.99
N ARG A 282 0.07 20.10 24.80
CA ARG A 282 1.51 20.08 24.50
C ARG A 282 1.96 21.44 24.02
N MET A 283 3.16 21.82 24.41
CA MET A 283 3.83 23.00 23.89
C MET A 283 4.47 22.59 22.56
N MET A 284 4.09 23.25 21.46
CA MET A 284 4.54 22.91 20.12
C MET A 284 4.83 24.17 19.31
N ASP A 285 5.84 24.09 18.45
CA ASP A 285 6.11 25.11 17.44
C ASP A 285 5.18 24.88 16.24
N VAL A 286 4.21 25.78 16.04
CA VAL A 286 3.22 25.67 14.97
C VAL A 286 3.41 26.83 13.99
N PRO A 287 3.92 26.59 12.77
CA PRO A 287 4.01 27.63 11.75
C PRO A 287 2.63 28.22 11.44
N PRO A 288 2.47 29.54 11.28
CA PRO A 288 3.52 30.58 11.17
C PRO A 288 3.89 31.26 12.51
N VAL A 289 3.46 30.74 13.66
CA VAL A 289 3.69 31.39 14.96
C VAL A 289 5.16 31.24 15.37
N PRO A 290 5.90 32.34 15.67
CA PRO A 290 7.33 32.31 15.95
C PRO A 290 7.68 31.89 17.39
N MET A 291 6.72 31.33 18.13
CA MET A 291 6.91 30.87 19.51
C MET A 291 6.10 29.59 19.76
N PRO A 292 6.56 28.72 20.68
CA PRO A 292 5.81 27.55 21.07
C PRO A 292 4.44 27.95 21.66
N ILE A 293 3.37 27.33 21.18
CA ILE A 293 2.01 27.52 21.69
C ILE A 293 1.49 26.25 22.36
N LEU A 294 0.57 26.43 23.31
CA LEU A 294 -0.07 25.33 24.00
C LEU A 294 -1.22 24.78 23.14
N VAL A 295 -0.97 23.67 22.46
CA VAL A 295 -1.93 23.01 21.57
C VAL A 295 -2.69 21.92 22.34
N PRO A 296 -4.04 21.87 22.26
CA PRO A 296 -4.81 20.75 22.75
C PRO A 296 -4.50 19.48 21.94
N GLY A 297 -4.54 18.33 22.61
CA GLY A 297 -4.20 17.09 21.95
C GLY A 297 -4.73 15.84 22.60
N LEU A 298 -4.45 14.71 21.96
CA LEU A 298 -4.78 13.38 22.41
C LEU A 298 -3.50 12.58 22.62
N GLN A 299 -3.32 12.08 23.84
CA GLN A 299 -2.33 11.07 24.15
C GLN A 299 -2.95 9.69 23.99
N ILE A 300 -2.39 8.90 23.09
CA ILE A 300 -2.82 7.53 22.86
C ILE A 300 -1.75 6.63 23.47
N THR A 301 -2.11 5.90 24.51
CA THR A 301 -1.25 4.88 25.12
C THR A 301 -1.71 3.51 24.64
N MET A 302 -0.85 2.83 23.90
CA MET A 302 -1.04 1.46 23.42
C MET A 302 -0.18 0.50 24.24
N THR A 303 -0.81 -0.50 24.87
CA THR A 303 -0.09 -1.57 25.57
C THR A 303 0.01 -2.79 24.68
N ILE A 304 1.22 -3.32 24.53
CA ILE A 304 1.51 -4.49 23.69
C ILE A 304 2.15 -5.62 24.49
N ASP A 305 1.95 -6.85 24.01
CA ASP A 305 2.71 -8.02 24.41
C ASP A 305 3.98 -8.13 23.55
N GLU A 306 5.15 -7.85 24.12
CA GLU A 306 6.44 -7.94 23.42
C GLU A 306 6.69 -9.32 22.79
N THR A 307 6.16 -10.39 23.40
CA THR A 307 6.36 -11.74 22.87
C THR A 307 5.65 -11.90 21.54
N ALA A 308 4.52 -11.21 21.31
CA ALA A 308 3.80 -11.24 20.04
C ALA A 308 4.59 -10.56 18.90
N PHE A 309 5.42 -9.56 19.23
CA PHE A 309 6.19 -8.75 18.28
C PHE A 309 7.66 -9.22 18.11
N ALA A 310 8.04 -10.34 18.74
CA ALA A 310 9.40 -10.86 18.66
C ALA A 310 9.85 -11.08 17.20
N GLY A 311 10.97 -10.46 16.82
CA GLY A 311 11.58 -10.57 15.48
C GLY A 311 11.19 -9.49 14.46
N HIS A 312 10.33 -8.54 14.82
CA HIS A 312 9.87 -7.49 13.90
C HIS A 312 10.06 -6.07 14.45
N ALA A 313 10.08 -5.09 13.54
CA ALA A 313 10.31 -3.69 13.88
C ALA A 313 9.05 -3.05 14.50
N LEU A 314 8.92 -3.17 15.83
CA LEU A 314 7.90 -2.48 16.60
C LEU A 314 7.87 -0.96 16.33
N HIS A 315 9.03 -0.38 16.09
CA HIS A 315 9.16 1.04 15.74
C HIS A 315 8.38 1.40 14.46
N THR A 316 8.52 0.60 13.39
CA THR A 316 7.78 0.81 12.14
C THR A 316 6.28 0.66 12.35
N PHE A 317 5.86 -0.31 13.17
CA PHE A 317 4.46 -0.45 13.54
C PHE A 317 3.94 0.77 14.31
N ALA A 318 4.70 1.27 15.28
CA ALA A 318 4.33 2.46 16.05
C ALA A 318 4.19 3.70 15.17
N GLN A 319 5.13 3.93 14.24
CA GLN A 319 5.05 5.02 13.26
C GLN A 319 3.83 4.92 12.33
N LEU A 320 3.46 3.69 11.92
CA LEU A 320 2.26 3.47 11.13
C LEU A 320 0.98 3.74 11.94
N MET A 321 0.98 3.37 13.21
CA MET A 321 -0.12 3.68 14.14
C MET A 321 -0.24 5.19 14.41
N GLU A 322 0.86 5.92 14.55
CA GLU A 322 0.83 7.40 14.65
C GLU A 322 0.12 8.03 13.46
N ARG A 323 0.49 7.63 12.24
CA ARG A 323 -0.16 8.11 11.01
C ARG A 323 -1.63 7.71 10.94
N TYR A 324 -1.97 6.51 11.38
CA TYR A 324 -3.36 6.06 11.46
C TYR A 324 -4.18 6.94 12.42
N PHE A 325 -3.63 7.20 13.60
CA PHE A 325 -4.28 8.00 14.63
C PHE A 325 -4.34 9.49 14.27
N LEU A 326 -3.42 10.00 13.45
CA LEU A 326 -3.43 11.38 12.99
C LEU A 326 -4.77 11.81 12.39
N ARG A 327 -5.52 10.88 11.78
CA ARG A 327 -6.88 11.13 11.25
C ARG A 327 -7.91 11.53 12.31
N TYR A 328 -7.64 11.27 13.58
CA TYR A 328 -8.49 11.68 14.72
C TYR A 328 -8.08 13.05 15.29
N ALA A 329 -6.90 13.56 14.90
CA ALA A 329 -6.45 14.91 15.19
C ALA A 329 -6.79 15.78 13.99
N ASP A 330 -7.94 16.46 14.06
CA ASP A 330 -8.27 17.51 13.09
C ASP A 330 -7.30 18.70 13.28
N GLN A 331 -7.58 19.59 14.24
CA GLN A 331 -6.70 20.70 14.61
C GLN A 331 -5.84 20.41 15.86
N ASP A 332 -6.08 19.26 16.50
CA ASP A 332 -5.43 18.85 17.74
C ASP A 332 -4.08 18.17 17.46
N CYS A 333 -3.22 18.05 18.47
CA CYS A 333 -1.99 17.25 18.36
C CYS A 333 -2.20 15.80 18.84
N ILE A 334 -1.45 14.83 18.31
CA ILE A 334 -1.42 13.45 18.78
C ILE A 334 -0.04 13.05 19.27
N GLU A 335 0.00 12.37 20.40
CA GLU A 335 1.20 11.75 20.95
C GLU A 335 0.92 10.25 21.18
N LEU A 336 1.67 9.37 20.51
CA LEU A 336 1.60 7.92 20.72
C LEU A 336 2.66 7.48 21.73
N ILE A 337 2.22 6.72 22.73
CA ILE A 337 3.11 6.03 23.69
C ILE A 337 2.82 4.53 23.60
N VAL A 338 3.85 3.73 23.34
CA VAL A 338 3.76 2.27 23.35
C VAL A 338 4.42 1.72 24.60
N LYS A 339 3.65 0.98 25.39
CA LYS A 339 4.09 0.35 26.63
C LYS A 339 4.09 -1.15 26.49
N SER A 340 5.09 -1.80 27.06
CA SER A 340 5.09 -3.23 27.30
C SER A 340 4.08 -3.60 28.38
N HIS A 341 3.60 -4.85 28.38
CA HIS A 341 2.86 -5.42 29.51
C HIS A 341 3.65 -5.34 30.83
N LYS A 342 4.98 -5.29 30.77
CA LYS A 342 5.86 -5.09 31.95
C LYS A 342 6.08 -3.61 32.32
N VAL A 343 5.26 -2.71 31.80
CA VAL A 343 5.22 -1.25 32.06
C VAL A 343 6.40 -0.44 31.51
N ALA A 344 7.44 -1.08 30.98
CA ALA A 344 8.52 -0.37 30.27
C ALA A 344 7.95 0.37 29.04
N GLU A 345 8.29 1.66 28.92
CA GLU A 345 8.00 2.44 27.72
C GLU A 345 8.97 2.00 26.62
N VAL A 346 8.41 1.45 25.55
CA VAL A 346 9.21 0.87 24.45
C VAL A 346 9.34 1.87 23.31
N TYR A 347 8.34 2.72 23.14
CA TYR A 347 8.34 3.77 22.13
C TYR A 347 7.52 4.96 22.62
N ARG A 348 8.02 6.16 22.30
CA ARG A 348 7.32 7.41 22.49
C ARG A 348 7.52 8.26 21.25
N GLY A 349 6.40 8.58 20.60
CA GLY A 349 6.36 9.48 19.46
C GLY A 349 6.59 10.93 19.86
N GLU A 350 7.14 11.70 18.94
CA GLU A 350 7.04 13.15 19.03
C GLU A 350 5.59 13.59 18.79
N PRO A 351 5.09 14.65 19.45
CA PRO A 351 3.75 15.16 19.19
C PRO A 351 3.58 15.60 17.73
N LEU A 352 2.62 15.00 17.04
CA LEU A 352 2.30 15.31 15.65
C LEU A 352 1.06 16.20 15.60
N LEU A 353 1.14 17.30 14.85
CA LEU A 353 -0.03 18.16 14.62
C LEU A 353 -0.94 17.51 13.57
N GLY A 354 -2.25 17.48 13.83
CA GLY A 354 -3.24 17.17 12.82
C GLY A 354 -3.06 18.07 11.59
N THR A 355 -3.08 17.47 10.40
CA THR A 355 -3.10 18.26 9.17
C THR A 355 -4.53 18.72 8.98
N GLN A 356 -4.77 20.02 8.79
CA GLN A 356 -6.08 20.49 8.37
C GLN A 356 -6.52 19.60 7.21
N GLY A 357 -7.67 18.94 7.38
CA GLY A 357 -8.21 18.05 6.37
C GLY A 357 -8.15 18.74 5.02
N LEU A 358 -7.83 17.97 3.98
CA LEU A 358 -8.02 18.36 2.58
C LEU A 358 -9.29 19.22 2.47
N THR A 359 -9.13 20.54 2.42
CA THR A 359 -10.17 21.43 1.92
C THR A 359 -10.29 21.08 0.46
N ILE A 360 -11.20 20.16 0.16
CA ILE A 360 -11.74 19.98 -1.17
C ILE A 360 -12.50 21.28 -1.44
N GLY A 361 -11.80 22.24 -2.03
CA GLY A 361 -12.36 23.45 -2.60
C GLY A 361 -12.97 23.18 -3.96
#